data_AF-A0A6P4A2P7-F1
#
_entry.id   AF-A0A6P4A2P7-F1
#
_cell.length_a   1.000
_cell.length_b   1.000
_cell.length_c   1.000
_cell.angle_alpha   90.00
_cell.angle_beta   90.00
_cell.angle_gamma   90.00
#
_symmetry.space_group_name_H-M   'P 1'
#
loop_
_entity.id
_entity.type
_entity.pdbx_description
1 polymer ?
#
loop_
_entity_poly.entity_id
_entity_poly.type
_entity_poly.pdbx_seq_one_letter_code
_entity_poly.pdbx_strand_id
1 'polypeptide(L)'
;MSKRGRGGSAGNKFRMSLGLPVAATVNCADNTGAKNLYIISVKGIKGRLNRLPSACVGDMVMATVKKGKPDLRKKVLPAVIVRQRKPWRRKDGVFMYFEGCLFFLIFLLSKIVFFLYIYCVKWLVLYVGRFYF
;
A
#
# COMPACT_ATOMS: atom_id res chain seq x y z
N MET A 1 14.58 29.48 -1.66
CA MET A 1 13.53 28.54 -2.08
C MET A 1 13.08 27.71 -0.88
N SER A 2 11.87 27.92 -0.37
CA SER A 2 11.32 27.07 0.69
C SER A 2 11.16 25.65 0.16
N LYS A 3 11.72 24.66 0.87
CA LYS A 3 11.38 23.26 0.61
C LYS A 3 9.86 23.17 0.78
N ARG A 4 9.13 22.91 -0.32
CA ARG A 4 7.72 22.51 -0.26
C ARG A 4 7.64 21.37 0.76
N GLY A 5 7.12 21.68 1.95
CA GLY A 5 6.86 20.68 2.98
C GLY A 5 6.04 19.58 2.31
N ARG A 6 6.56 18.35 2.33
CA ARG A 6 5.83 17.21 1.76
C ARG A 6 4.56 17.05 2.58
N GLY A 7 3.44 17.48 1.99
CA GLY A 7 2.11 17.41 2.56
C GLY A 7 1.88 16.08 3.25
N GLY A 8 1.47 16.18 4.52
CA GLY A 8 1.24 15.07 5.41
C GLY A 8 0.27 14.04 4.83
N SER A 9 0.66 12.78 4.92
CA SER A 9 -0.30 11.67 5.05
C SER A 9 0.15 10.62 6.07
N ALA A 10 1.26 10.84 6.79
CA ALA A 10 1.67 9.98 7.89
C ALA A 10 1.25 10.59 9.24
N GLY A 11 -0.02 10.97 9.37
CA GLY A 11 -0.49 11.67 10.58
C GLY A 11 -1.25 10.80 11.58
N ASN A 12 -1.79 9.63 11.18
CA ASN A 12 -2.70 8.91 12.09
C ASN A 12 -2.73 7.38 11.87
N LYS A 13 -1.62 6.80 11.40
CA LYS A 13 -1.51 5.35 11.17
C LYS A 13 -0.90 4.67 12.40
N PHE A 14 -1.56 3.65 12.92
CA PHE A 14 -1.00 2.81 13.99
C PHE A 14 0.24 2.07 13.51
N ARG A 15 1.20 1.86 14.42
CA ARG A 15 2.40 1.08 14.13
C ARG A 15 2.01 -0.38 13.90
N MET A 16 2.09 -0.81 12.65
CA MET A 16 1.78 -2.17 12.22
C MET A 16 3.03 -2.90 11.74
N SER A 17 2.97 -4.23 11.71
CA SER A 17 4.04 -5.08 11.19
C SER A 17 4.26 -4.80 9.69
N LEU A 18 5.49 -4.42 9.32
CA LEU A 18 5.89 -4.22 7.93
C LEU A 18 6.07 -5.59 7.26
N GLY A 19 5.28 -5.86 6.22
CA GLY A 19 5.28 -7.15 5.52
C GLY A 19 5.95 -7.13 4.15
N LEU A 20 6.29 -5.94 3.64
CA LEU A 20 6.69 -5.75 2.25
C LEU A 20 7.95 -4.90 2.13
N PRO A 21 9.11 -5.53 1.92
CA PRO A 21 10.29 -4.77 1.55
C PRO A 21 10.15 -4.20 0.14
N VAL A 22 10.98 -3.19 -0.17
CA VAL A 22 11.28 -2.83 -1.56
C VAL A 22 11.77 -4.04 -2.35
N ALA A 23 11.61 -3.99 -3.66
CA ALA A 23 11.84 -5.09 -4.59
C ALA A 23 10.85 -6.27 -4.53
N ALA A 24 9.82 -6.21 -3.68
CA ALA A 24 8.74 -7.19 -3.71
C ALA A 24 7.88 -7.03 -4.98
N THR A 25 7.49 -8.17 -5.56
CA THR A 25 6.51 -8.26 -6.65
C THR A 25 5.16 -8.70 -6.09
N VAL A 26 4.11 -8.02 -6.50
CA VAL A 26 2.83 -7.95 -5.80
C VAL A 26 1.71 -7.77 -6.82
N ASN A 27 0.50 -8.21 -6.48
CA ASN A 27 -0.62 -8.23 -7.42
C ASN A 27 -1.38 -6.90 -7.40
N CYS A 28 -2.01 -6.54 -8.52
CA CYS A 28 -2.90 -5.38 -8.61
C CYS A 28 -4.34 -5.81 -8.34
N ALA A 29 -5.09 -5.01 -7.58
CA ALA A 29 -6.52 -5.22 -7.33
C ALA A 29 -7.40 -4.30 -8.18
N ASP A 30 -6.80 -3.49 -9.05
CA ASP A 30 -7.52 -2.55 -9.89
C ASP A 30 -7.82 -3.12 -11.28
N ASN A 31 -8.80 -2.50 -11.94
CA ASN A 31 -9.16 -2.80 -13.32
C ASN A 31 -8.33 -1.97 -14.32
N THR A 32 -7.18 -1.42 -13.92
CA THR A 32 -6.36 -0.57 -14.82
C THR A 32 -5.62 -1.38 -15.88
N GLY A 33 -5.62 -2.71 -15.76
CA GLY A 33 -4.92 -3.62 -16.67
C GLY A 33 -3.49 -3.93 -16.25
N ALA A 34 -3.07 -3.50 -15.04
CA ALA A 34 -1.87 -4.00 -14.40
C ALA A 34 -2.17 -5.34 -13.71
N LYS A 35 -1.27 -6.32 -13.83
CA LYS A 35 -1.37 -7.62 -13.13
C LYS A 35 -0.38 -7.68 -11.98
N ASN A 36 0.89 -7.40 -12.29
CA ASN A 36 1.98 -7.46 -11.31
C ASN A 36 2.67 -6.10 -11.22
N LEU A 37 2.81 -5.62 -10.00
CA LEU A 37 3.56 -4.44 -9.62
C LEU A 37 4.87 -4.82 -8.95
N TYR A 38 5.84 -3.94 -9.06
CA TYR A 38 7.15 -4.04 -8.43
C TYR A 38 7.41 -2.80 -7.60
N ILE A 39 7.66 -2.98 -6.31
CA ILE A 39 7.84 -1.88 -5.35
C ILE A 39 9.24 -1.30 -5.49
N ILE A 40 9.33 -0.01 -5.77
CA ILE A 40 10.59 0.73 -5.88
C ILE A 40 10.93 1.43 -4.56
N SER A 41 9.97 2.17 -4.00
CA SER A 41 10.18 2.93 -2.78
C SER A 41 8.89 3.15 -2.00
N VAL A 42 9.03 3.41 -0.70
CA VAL A 42 7.92 3.67 0.21
C VAL A 42 7.95 5.13 0.60
N LYS A 43 6.80 5.82 0.50
CA LYS A 43 6.69 7.23 0.85
C LYS A 43 6.74 7.41 2.37
N GLY A 44 7.52 8.37 2.84
CA GLY A 44 7.55 8.76 4.26
C GLY A 44 8.49 7.94 5.16
N ILE A 45 9.33 7.07 4.60
CA ILE A 45 10.33 6.33 5.36
C ILE A 45 11.68 7.05 5.32
N LYS A 46 12.29 7.24 6.50
CA LYS A 46 13.69 7.68 6.62
C LYS A 46 14.63 6.50 6.35
N GLY A 47 15.59 6.69 5.46
CA GLY A 47 16.64 5.70 5.21
C GLY A 47 17.49 5.44 6.45
N ARG A 48 17.89 4.19 6.66
CA ARG A 48 18.88 3.77 7.67
C ARG A 48 19.87 2.83 6.99
N LEU A 49 21.14 2.91 7.39
CA LEU A 49 22.21 2.04 6.87
C LEU A 49 21.78 0.56 6.95
N ASN A 50 21.95 -0.16 5.84
CA ASN A 50 21.60 -1.58 5.67
C ASN A 50 20.13 -1.95 5.95
N ARG A 51 19.21 -0.98 5.97
CA ARG A 51 17.78 -1.23 6.10
C ARG A 51 17.06 -0.97 4.80
N LEU A 52 16.46 -2.02 4.26
CA LEU A 52 15.49 -1.87 3.17
C LEU A 52 14.23 -1.17 3.68
N PRO A 53 13.73 -0.13 3.00
CA PRO A 53 12.45 0.45 3.35
C PRO A 53 11.36 -0.60 3.11
N SER A 54 10.48 -0.75 4.10
CA SER A 54 9.40 -1.73 4.06
C SER A 54 8.07 -1.05 4.34
N ALA A 55 7.01 -1.55 3.73
CA ALA A 55 5.68 -1.01 3.79
C ALA A 55 4.68 -1.99 4.43
N CYS A 56 3.53 -1.44 4.82
CA CYS A 56 2.41 -2.13 5.43
C CYS A 56 1.10 -1.61 4.82
N VAL A 57 -0.02 -2.29 5.09
CA VAL A 57 -1.37 -1.86 4.69
C VAL A 57 -1.60 -0.37 4.97
N GLY A 58 -2.11 0.34 3.96
CA GLY A 58 -2.37 1.79 4.01
C GLY A 58 -1.15 2.68 3.71
N ASP A 59 0.05 2.13 3.50
CA ASP A 59 1.18 2.94 3.03
C ASP A 59 1.11 3.22 1.53
N MET A 60 1.53 4.42 1.16
CA MET A 60 1.72 4.82 -0.23
C MET A 60 3.13 4.42 -0.70
N VAL A 61 3.21 3.69 -1.79
CA VAL A 61 4.46 3.26 -2.42
C VAL A 61 4.55 3.78 -3.85
N MET A 62 5.77 3.85 -4.37
CA MET A 62 6.03 4.01 -5.78
C MET A 62 6.32 2.64 -6.38
N ALA A 63 5.56 2.27 -7.41
CA ALA A 63 5.67 0.96 -8.05
C ALA A 63 5.70 1.08 -9.57
N THR A 64 6.23 0.04 -10.23
CA THR A 64 6.19 -0.12 -11.69
C THR A 64 5.42 -1.36 -12.07
N VAL A 65 4.71 -1.31 -13.19
CA VAL A 65 4.02 -2.48 -13.73
C VAL A 65 5.03 -3.37 -14.45
N LYS A 66 5.19 -4.61 -13.98
CA LYS A 66 6.02 -5.64 -14.62
C LYS A 66 5.22 -6.45 -15.63
N LYS A 67 3.99 -6.85 -15.26
CA LYS A 67 3.06 -7.59 -16.12
C LYS A 67 1.75 -6.82 -16.20
N GLY A 68 1.25 -6.60 -17.41
CA GLY A 68 0.03 -5.82 -17.67
C GLY A 68 0.05 -5.15 -19.04
N LYS A 69 -0.85 -4.18 -19.24
CA LYS A 69 -0.95 -3.36 -20.46
C LYS A 69 0.40 -2.67 -20.78
N PRO A 70 0.91 -2.73 -22.03
CA PRO A 70 2.22 -2.16 -22.38
C PRO A 70 2.30 -0.65 -22.11
N ASP A 71 1.20 0.09 -22.25
CA ASP A 71 1.14 1.54 -22.05
C ASP A 71 1.43 1.99 -20.60
N LEU A 72 1.21 1.09 -19.64
CA LEU A 72 1.45 1.31 -18.22
C LEU A 72 2.81 0.76 -17.76
N ARG A 73 3.45 -0.10 -18.57
CA ARG A 73 4.79 -0.61 -18.27
C ARG A 73 5.80 0.52 -18.38
N LYS A 74 6.90 0.39 -17.64
CA LYS A 74 8.01 1.38 -17.57
C LYS A 74 7.64 2.74 -16.95
N LYS A 75 6.37 2.99 -16.64
CA LYS A 75 5.94 4.17 -15.88
C LYS A 75 5.98 3.89 -14.38
N VAL A 76 6.45 4.87 -13.62
CA VAL A 76 6.41 4.86 -12.15
C VAL A 76 5.07 5.43 -11.71
N LEU A 77 4.28 4.62 -11.01
CA LEU A 77 2.94 4.98 -10.57
C LEU A 77 2.87 4.92 -9.04
N PRO A 78 2.20 5.89 -8.40
CA PRO A 78 1.87 5.78 -6.99
C PRO A 78 0.80 4.70 -6.79
N ALA A 79 0.98 3.86 -5.77
CA ALA A 79 0.05 2.81 -5.40
C ALA A 79 -0.11 2.74 -3.88
N VAL A 80 -1.25 2.20 -3.42
CA VAL A 80 -1.54 2.00 -1.99
C VAL A 80 -1.68 0.52 -1.69
N ILE A 81 -1.10 0.07 -0.58
CA ILE A 81 -1.23 -1.31 -0.10
C ILE A 81 -2.60 -1.51 0.53
N VAL A 82 -3.35 -2.48 0.04
CA VAL A 82 -4.69 -2.80 0.56
C VAL A 82 -4.68 -3.98 1.51
N ARG A 83 -3.96 -5.05 1.16
CA ARG A 83 -3.92 -6.31 1.93
C ARG A 83 -2.50 -6.65 2.34
N GLN A 84 -2.32 -7.40 3.43
CA GLN A 84 -1.05 -8.04 3.73
C GLN A 84 -1.18 -9.43 4.33
N ARG A 85 -0.29 -10.33 3.91
CA ARG A 85 -0.20 -11.71 4.45
C ARG A 85 0.44 -11.74 5.83
N LYS A 86 1.40 -10.84 6.10
CA LYS A 86 2.07 -10.79 7.42
C LYS A 86 1.05 -10.37 8.49
N PRO A 87 0.83 -11.16 9.55
CA PRO A 87 -0.12 -10.79 10.57
C PRO A 87 0.31 -9.51 11.29
N TRP A 88 -0.67 -8.66 11.60
CA TRP A 88 -0.48 -7.48 12.45
C TRP A 88 -1.52 -7.45 13.57
N ARG A 89 -1.13 -6.82 14.69
CA ARG A 89 -1.96 -6.71 15.89
C ARG A 89 -2.83 -5.46 15.81
N ARG A 90 -4.14 -5.61 16.02
CA ARG A 90 -5.07 -4.50 16.27
C ARG A 90 -5.00 -4.06 17.74
N LYS A 91 -5.58 -2.90 18.06
CA LYS A 91 -5.63 -2.38 19.44
C LYS A 91 -6.30 -3.36 20.40
N ASP A 92 -7.32 -4.06 19.92
CA ASP A 92 -8.12 -5.04 20.68
C ASP A 92 -7.35 -6.34 20.98
N GLY A 93 -6.07 -6.44 20.58
CA GLY A 93 -5.23 -7.62 20.82
C GLY A 93 -5.38 -8.73 19.77
N VAL A 94 -6.38 -8.65 18.91
CA VAL A 94 -6.60 -9.61 17.83
C VAL A 94 -5.54 -9.47 16.74
N PHE A 95 -5.02 -10.61 16.28
CA PHE A 95 -4.15 -10.70 15.10
C PHE A 95 -4.99 -10.85 13.84
N MET A 96 -4.71 -9.99 12.85
CA MET A 96 -5.34 -10.08 11.54
C MET A 96 -4.32 -10.41 10.47
N TYR A 97 -4.73 -11.24 9.51
CA TYR A 97 -3.99 -11.57 8.30
C TYR A 97 -4.98 -11.73 7.15
N PHE A 98 -4.53 -11.48 5.93
CA PHE A 98 -5.32 -11.75 4.73
C PHE A 98 -4.80 -13.02 4.04
N GLU A 99 -5.74 -13.89 3.66
CA GLU A 99 -5.51 -14.98 2.71
C GLU A 99 -5.31 -14.38 1.31
N GLY A 100 -4.25 -14.81 0.61
CA GLY A 100 -3.96 -14.39 -0.76
C GLY A 100 -2.96 -13.23 -0.93
N CYS A 101 -2.41 -13.19 -2.15
CA CYS A 101 -1.29 -12.34 -2.56
C CYS A 101 -1.50 -10.86 -2.23
N LEU A 102 -0.41 -10.17 -1.96
CA LEU A 102 -0.47 -8.81 -1.51
C LEU A 102 -0.97 -7.86 -2.61
N PHE A 103 -2.06 -7.14 -2.36
CA PHE A 103 -2.77 -6.33 -3.38
C PHE A 103 -2.52 -4.83 -3.27
N PHE A 104 -2.30 -4.19 -4.43
CA PHE A 104 -2.19 -2.75 -4.61
C PHE A 104 -3.35 -2.15 -5.39
N LEU A 105 -3.69 -0.91 -5.06
CA LEU A 105 -4.54 -0.05 -5.88
C LEU A 105 -3.66 1.03 -6.55
N ILE A 106 -3.61 1.04 -7.89
CA ILE A 106 -2.92 2.09 -8.66
C ILE A 106 -3.77 3.35 -8.67
N PHE A 107 -3.15 4.47 -8.34
CA PHE A 107 -3.83 5.74 -8.22
C PHE A 107 -3.90 6.48 -9.56
N LEU A 108 -4.82 6.07 -10.43
CA LEU A 108 -5.14 6.78 -11.68
C LEU A 108 -6.20 7.87 -11.40
N LEU A 109 -5.72 9.03 -10.92
CA LEU A 109 -6.36 10.36 -10.94
C LEU A 109 -7.75 10.59 -10.32
N SER A 110 -8.57 9.58 -10.00
CA SER A 110 -9.87 9.81 -9.35
C SER A 110 -9.71 9.94 -7.83
N LYS A 111 -9.48 11.18 -7.36
CA LYS A 111 -9.47 11.56 -5.93
C LYS A 111 -10.69 11.05 -5.14
N ILE A 112 -11.80 10.75 -5.81
CA ILE A 112 -13.05 10.24 -5.22
C ILE A 112 -12.90 8.80 -4.72
N VAL A 113 -12.27 7.91 -5.51
CA VAL A 113 -12.07 6.51 -5.09
C VAL A 113 -11.07 6.44 -3.94
N PHE A 114 -10.11 7.37 -3.87
CA PHE A 114 -9.17 7.50 -2.74
C PHE A 114 -9.86 7.70 -1.41
N PHE A 115 -10.83 8.61 -1.37
CA PHE A 115 -11.49 8.98 -0.14
C PHE A 115 -12.39 7.84 0.30
N LEU A 116 -13.19 7.27 -0.61
CA LEU A 116 -14.03 6.13 -0.28
C LEU A 116 -13.20 4.91 0.13
N TYR A 117 -12.08 4.63 -0.52
CA TYR A 117 -11.25 3.45 -0.22
C TYR A 117 -10.37 3.63 1.01
N ILE A 118 -9.85 4.84 1.29
CA ILE A 118 -9.18 5.11 2.56
C ILE A 118 -10.18 5.09 3.70
N TYR A 119 -11.36 5.69 3.56
CA TYR A 119 -12.37 5.64 4.61
C TYR A 119 -12.88 4.21 4.79
N CYS A 120 -13.11 3.45 3.72
CA CYS A 120 -13.52 2.05 3.78
C CYS A 120 -12.42 1.15 4.34
N VAL A 121 -11.16 1.28 3.95
CA VAL A 121 -10.05 0.50 4.55
C VAL A 121 -9.81 0.94 5.99
N LYS A 122 -9.94 2.22 6.32
CA LYS A 122 -9.84 2.71 7.70
C LYS A 122 -11.02 2.22 8.53
N TRP A 123 -12.23 2.14 7.99
CA TRP A 123 -13.40 1.52 8.63
C TRP A 123 -13.28 0.00 8.73
N LEU A 124 -12.82 -0.69 7.70
CA LEU A 124 -12.69 -2.15 7.65
C LEU A 124 -11.56 -2.64 8.55
N VAL A 125 -10.43 -1.91 8.60
CA VAL A 125 -9.30 -2.17 9.49
C VAL A 125 -9.60 -1.77 10.94
N LEU A 126 -10.49 -0.79 11.19
CA LEU A 126 -10.82 -0.34 12.56
C LEU A 126 -12.11 -0.95 13.15
N TYR A 127 -13.12 -1.31 12.35
CA TYR A 127 -14.49 -1.60 12.85
C TYR A 127 -15.08 -2.96 12.47
N VAL A 128 -14.62 -3.64 11.40
CA VAL A 128 -15.22 -4.93 10.99
C VAL A 128 -14.27 -6.09 11.28
N GLY A 129 -14.80 -7.06 12.04
CA GLY A 129 -14.11 -8.23 12.59
C GLY A 129 -14.33 -9.54 11.83
N ARG A 130 -14.69 -9.49 10.55
CA ARG A 130 -14.72 -10.65 9.65
C ARG A 130 -14.24 -10.20 8.29
N PHE A 131 -13.47 -11.01 7.57
CA PHE A 131 -13.73 -11.42 6.18
C PHE A 131 -12.63 -12.35 5.68
N TYR A 132 -13.03 -13.60 5.45
CA TYR A 132 -12.49 -14.45 4.39
C TYR A 132 -13.14 -13.99 3.07
N PHE A 133 -12.38 -14.04 1.97
CA PHE A 133 -12.64 -13.59 0.59
C PHE A 133 -12.28 -12.12 0.25
#